data_AF-A0A8K0UJP6-F1
#
_entry.id   AF-A0A8K0UJP6-F1
#
_cell.length_a   1.000
_cell.length_b   1.000
_cell.length_c   1.000
_cell.angle_alpha   90.00
_cell.angle_beta   90.00
_cell.angle_gamma   90.00
#
_symmetry.space_group_name_H-M   'P 1'
#
loop_
_entity.id
_entity.type
_entity.pdbx_description
1 polymer ?
#
loop_
_entity_poly.entity_id
_entity_poly.type
_entity_poly.pdbx_seq_one_letter_code
_entity_poly.pdbx_strand_id
1 'polypeptide(L)'
;MRTILFATLSLSASLALLQVSALPSPSPALIARDGSPTPVTLEARSPQPSNAKRGPRKRNQIPLSPEEQMSRHLCPSGMSVCPITSDSDLAANIIPFVPTTLLKWIEEGFECADFGSDLTSCGGCGSVNVRYDCTAVPNALGVSCVEGACRVHSCKAGFHLAADGKTCVRAH
;
A
#
# COMPACT_ATOMS: atom_id res chain seq x y z
N MET A 1 52.59 -12.30 -44.40
CA MET A 1 52.96 -11.27 -43.41
C MET A 1 52.83 -11.86 -42.01
N ARG A 2 53.95 -11.87 -41.28
CA ARG A 2 54.17 -11.89 -39.81
C ARG A 2 53.12 -12.49 -38.86
N THR A 3 53.51 -13.65 -38.37
CA THR A 3 53.51 -14.24 -37.02
C THR A 3 53.47 -13.36 -35.74
N ILE A 4 52.67 -13.84 -34.76
CA ILE A 4 52.91 -14.09 -33.28
C ILE A 4 52.64 -13.00 -32.20
N LEU A 5 52.05 -13.47 -31.08
CA LEU A 5 52.07 -13.10 -29.62
C LEU A 5 50.77 -12.47 -29.06
N PHE A 6 49.93 -13.20 -28.31
CA PHE A 6 50.03 -13.65 -26.89
C PHE A 6 50.20 -12.51 -25.87
N ALA A 7 49.18 -12.26 -25.04
CA ALA A 7 49.34 -12.00 -23.60
C ALA A 7 48.01 -12.10 -22.86
N THR A 8 48.02 -12.99 -21.86
CA THR A 8 46.99 -13.35 -20.88
C THR A 8 46.94 -12.38 -19.69
N LEU A 9 45.90 -12.54 -18.86
CA LEU A 9 45.79 -12.21 -17.42
C LEU A 9 45.28 -10.80 -17.02
N SER A 10 44.12 -10.76 -16.38
CA SER A 10 44.06 -10.77 -14.90
C SER A 10 42.63 -10.93 -14.39
N LEU A 11 42.41 -12.03 -13.66
CA LEU A 11 41.30 -12.22 -12.72
C LEU A 11 41.51 -11.28 -11.53
N SER A 12 40.46 -10.59 -11.10
CA SER A 12 40.32 -10.15 -9.72
C SER A 12 38.89 -10.37 -9.24
N ALA A 13 38.62 -11.62 -8.85
CA ALA A 13 37.49 -11.97 -8.01
C ALA A 13 37.73 -11.40 -6.61
N SER A 14 37.00 -10.33 -6.25
CA SER A 14 37.02 -9.80 -4.89
C SER A 14 35.83 -10.36 -4.13
N LEU A 15 36.04 -11.51 -3.47
CA LEU A 15 35.18 -11.97 -2.38
C LEU A 15 35.38 -11.01 -1.19
N ALA A 16 34.44 -10.11 -0.97
CA ALA A 16 34.32 -9.39 0.28
C ALA A 16 33.41 -10.20 1.23
N LEU A 17 34.03 -11.04 2.05
CA LEU A 17 33.44 -11.65 3.24
C LEU A 17 33.15 -10.54 4.27
N LEU A 18 31.90 -10.09 4.37
CA LEU A 18 31.46 -9.32 5.53
C LEU A 18 30.98 -10.27 6.62
N GLN A 19 31.73 -10.25 7.71
CA GLN A 19 31.57 -11.04 8.92
C GLN A 19 30.28 -10.62 9.65
N VAL A 20 29.33 -11.55 9.75
CA VAL A 20 28.17 -11.43 10.64
C VAL A 20 28.68 -11.58 12.08
N SER A 21 28.82 -10.45 12.76
CA SER A 21 29.08 -10.42 14.20
C SER A 21 27.74 -10.57 14.92
N ALA A 22 27.38 -11.80 15.31
CA ALA A 22 26.23 -12.06 16.16
C ALA A 22 26.49 -11.47 17.55
N LEU A 23 25.79 -10.39 17.91
CA LEU A 23 25.73 -9.92 19.29
C LEU A 23 24.89 -10.90 20.14
N PRO A 24 25.29 -11.18 21.39
CA PRO A 24 24.46 -11.92 22.32
C PRO A 24 23.21 -11.10 22.67
N SER A 25 22.05 -11.67 22.34
CA SER A 25 20.74 -11.19 22.77
C SER A 25 20.63 -11.27 24.30
N PRO A 26 20.29 -10.19 25.03
CA PRO A 26 19.89 -10.31 26.42
C PRO A 26 18.49 -10.94 26.45
N SER A 27 18.43 -12.23 26.78
CA SER A 27 17.16 -12.88 27.13
C SER A 27 16.53 -12.09 28.29
N PRO A 28 15.26 -11.62 28.18
CA PRO A 28 14.55 -11.19 29.36
C PRO A 28 14.37 -12.40 30.26
N ALA A 29 14.95 -12.32 31.47
CA ALA A 29 14.72 -13.31 32.52
C ALA A 29 13.22 -13.47 32.71
N LEU A 30 12.72 -14.69 32.51
CA LEU A 30 11.36 -15.05 32.87
C LEU A 30 11.22 -14.93 34.38
N ILE A 31 10.66 -13.82 34.84
CA ILE A 31 10.17 -13.70 36.21
C ILE A 31 9.03 -14.71 36.33
N ALA A 32 9.24 -15.74 37.15
CA ALA A 32 8.18 -16.62 37.59
C ALA A 32 7.10 -15.76 38.26
N ARG A 33 5.89 -15.75 37.68
CA ARG A 33 4.72 -15.16 38.33
C ARG A 33 4.36 -16.05 39.50
N ASP A 34 4.90 -15.72 40.67
CA ASP A 34 4.35 -16.24 41.92
C ASP A 34 3.03 -15.51 42.17
N GLY A 35 1.95 -16.28 42.20
CA GLY A 35 0.60 -15.78 42.13
C GLY A 35 -0.36 -16.92 42.40
N SER A 36 -0.29 -17.43 43.63
CA SER A 36 -1.28 -18.32 44.23
C SER A 36 -2.70 -17.92 43.81
N PRO A 37 -3.54 -18.84 43.33
CA PRO A 37 -4.91 -18.51 43.00
C PRO A 37 -5.63 -18.17 44.30
N THR A 38 -5.90 -16.89 44.53
CA THR A 38 -6.95 -16.48 45.46
C THR A 38 -8.23 -17.20 45.03
N PRO A 39 -8.95 -17.89 45.94
CA PRO A 39 -10.23 -18.48 45.60
C PRO A 39 -11.16 -17.36 45.18
N VAL A 40 -11.39 -17.24 43.87
CA VAL A 40 -12.41 -16.36 43.33
C VAL A 40 -13.72 -17.04 43.66
N THR A 41 -14.36 -16.61 44.75
CA THR A 41 -15.78 -16.90 44.96
C THR A 41 -16.51 -16.35 43.75
N LEU A 42 -16.93 -17.24 42.85
CA LEU A 42 -17.76 -16.91 41.69
C LEU A 42 -19.17 -16.56 42.20
N GLU A 43 -19.28 -15.40 42.84
CA GLU A 43 -20.57 -14.82 43.17
C GLU A 43 -21.22 -14.40 41.85
N ALA A 44 -22.30 -15.07 41.47
CA ALA A 44 -23.08 -14.72 40.29
C ALA A 44 -23.60 -13.28 40.46
N ARG A 45 -23.04 -12.33 39.70
CA ARG A 45 -23.54 -10.96 39.69
C ARG A 45 -24.94 -10.97 39.08
N SER A 46 -25.96 -10.78 39.93
CA SER A 46 -27.33 -10.56 39.49
C SER A 46 -27.39 -9.37 38.52
N PRO A 47 -28.16 -9.44 37.43
CA PRO A 47 -28.29 -8.32 36.49
C PRO A 47 -28.79 -7.07 37.23
N GLN A 48 -27.95 -6.05 37.27
CA GLN A 48 -28.31 -4.78 37.90
C GLN A 48 -29.28 -4.04 36.96
N PRO A 49 -30.49 -3.67 37.41
CA PRO A 49 -31.42 -2.93 36.57
C PRO A 49 -30.82 -1.57 36.23
N SER A 50 -30.68 -1.30 34.93
CA SER A 50 -30.23 -0.01 34.40
C SER A 50 -31.30 1.06 34.64
N ASN A 51 -31.43 1.57 35.86
CA ASN A 51 -32.40 2.63 36.20
C ASN A 51 -31.93 4.03 35.75
N ALA A 52 -30.90 4.10 34.90
CA ALA A 52 -30.44 5.34 34.32
C ALA A 52 -31.29 5.67 33.10
N LYS A 53 -32.15 6.70 33.22
CA LYS A 53 -32.75 7.42 32.09
C LYS A 53 -31.65 8.09 31.26
N ARG A 54 -30.81 7.32 30.58
CA ARG A 54 -29.89 7.83 29.57
C ARG A 54 -30.73 8.04 28.32
N GLY A 55 -31.08 9.29 28.05
CA GLY A 55 -31.66 9.68 26.77
C GLY A 55 -30.79 9.19 25.61
N PRO A 56 -31.35 9.01 24.41
CA PRO A 56 -30.64 8.46 23.27
C PRO A 56 -29.38 9.31 23.02
N ARG A 57 -28.20 8.71 23.26
CA ARG A 57 -26.95 9.33 22.84
C ARG A 57 -26.93 9.25 21.32
N LYS A 58 -27.08 10.41 20.67
CA LYS A 58 -26.92 10.56 19.22
C LYS A 58 -25.48 10.18 18.89
N ARG A 59 -25.26 8.95 18.41
CA ARG A 59 -23.95 8.52 17.93
C ARG A 59 -23.72 9.24 16.61
N ASN A 60 -22.74 10.16 16.59
CA ASN A 60 -22.31 10.80 15.35
C ASN A 60 -21.55 9.76 14.52
N GLN A 61 -22.27 8.96 13.75
CA GLN A 61 -21.68 8.13 12.72
C GLN A 61 -21.55 8.97 11.47
N ILE A 62 -20.35 8.99 10.90
CA ILE A 62 -20.11 9.52 9.56
C ILE A 62 -20.56 8.42 8.61
N PRO A 63 -21.54 8.65 7.72
CA PRO A 63 -21.89 7.69 6.69
C PRO A 63 -20.65 7.39 5.85
N LEU A 64 -20.34 6.10 5.68
CA LEU A 64 -19.28 5.68 4.78
C LEU A 64 -19.65 6.09 3.35
N SER A 65 -18.66 6.43 2.53
CA SER A 65 -18.93 6.67 1.11
C SER A 65 -19.44 5.37 0.46
N PRO A 66 -20.24 5.46 -0.62
CA PRO A 66 -20.68 4.26 -1.35
C PRO A 66 -19.50 3.39 -1.80
N GLU A 67 -18.39 4.00 -2.19
CA GLU A 67 -17.15 3.32 -2.59
C GLU A 67 -16.47 2.59 -1.42
N GLU A 68 -16.40 3.22 -0.25
CA GLU A 68 -15.84 2.60 0.95
C GLU A 68 -16.72 1.45 1.44
N GLN A 69 -18.04 1.57 1.27
CA GLN A 69 -18.96 0.47 1.55
C GLN A 69 -18.66 -0.73 0.63
N MET A 70 -18.52 -0.53 -0.69
CA MET A 70 -18.19 -1.63 -1.62
C MET A 70 -16.83 -2.25 -1.32
N SER A 71 -15.82 -1.43 -1.03
CA SER A 71 -14.47 -1.87 -0.67
C SER A 71 -14.48 -2.81 0.54
N ARG A 72 -15.28 -2.51 1.58
CA ARG A 72 -15.44 -3.38 2.75
C ARG A 72 -16.11 -4.73 2.48
N HIS A 73 -16.89 -4.84 1.40
CA HIS A 73 -17.57 -6.09 1.02
C HIS A 73 -16.73 -6.95 0.08
N LEU A 74 -15.89 -6.32 -0.76
CA LEU A 74 -15.14 -6.98 -1.81
C LEU A 74 -13.67 -7.24 -1.44
N CYS A 75 -13.08 -6.36 -0.63
CA CYS A 75 -11.66 -6.36 -0.32
C CYS A 75 -11.36 -6.57 1.17
N PRO A 76 -10.14 -7.05 1.51
CA PRO A 76 -9.66 -7.09 2.88
C PRO A 76 -9.65 -5.71 3.54
N SER A 77 -9.57 -5.70 4.88
CA SER A 77 -9.54 -4.44 5.65
C SER A 77 -8.35 -3.56 5.25
N GLY A 78 -8.62 -2.29 4.97
CA GLY A 78 -7.60 -1.31 4.59
C GLY A 78 -7.30 -1.22 3.10
N MET A 79 -7.94 -2.06 2.28
CA MET A 79 -7.82 -2.00 0.82
C MET A 79 -9.08 -1.42 0.18
N SER A 80 -8.90 -0.83 -1.00
CA SER A 80 -9.96 -0.29 -1.83
C SER A 80 -10.15 -1.15 -3.07
N VAL A 81 -11.39 -1.22 -3.55
CA VAL A 81 -11.72 -1.97 -4.76
C VAL A 81 -11.45 -1.12 -6.01
N CYS A 82 -10.79 -1.71 -7.01
CA CYS A 82 -10.56 -1.12 -8.32
C CYS A 82 -11.07 -2.01 -9.44
N PRO A 83 -11.65 -1.43 -10.51
CA PRO A 83 -12.09 -2.22 -11.65
C PRO A 83 -10.86 -2.67 -12.43
N ILE A 84 -10.88 -3.91 -12.89
CA ILE A 84 -9.87 -4.43 -13.81
C ILE A 84 -10.25 -3.96 -15.21
N THR A 85 -9.49 -3.05 -15.79
CA THR A 85 -9.66 -2.68 -17.20
C THR A 85 -8.88 -3.64 -18.07
N SER A 86 -9.55 -4.33 -18.99
CA SER A 86 -8.88 -5.10 -20.04
C SER A 86 -8.52 -4.18 -21.21
N ASP A 87 -7.49 -4.55 -21.99
CA ASP A 87 -7.03 -3.76 -23.15
C ASP A 87 -8.14 -3.50 -24.19
N SER A 88 -9.19 -4.33 -24.22
CA SER A 88 -10.37 -4.15 -25.07
C SER A 88 -11.29 -3.00 -24.64
N ASP A 89 -11.33 -2.66 -23.35
CA ASP A 89 -12.26 -1.67 -22.80
C ASP A 89 -11.74 -0.23 -22.96
N LEU A 90 -10.40 -0.06 -22.97
CA LEU A 90 -9.76 1.23 -23.30
C LEU A 90 -10.04 1.67 -24.75
N ALA A 91 -10.27 0.72 -25.68
CA ALA A 91 -10.54 1.02 -27.09
C ALA A 91 -11.96 1.57 -27.34
N ALA A 92 -12.88 1.39 -26.39
CA ALA A 92 -14.29 1.78 -26.56
C ALA A 92 -14.58 3.25 -26.18
N ASN A 93 -13.59 4.04 -25.74
CA ASN A 93 -13.78 5.38 -25.18
C ASN A 93 -14.87 5.44 -24.08
N ILE A 94 -15.12 4.31 -23.42
CA ILE A 94 -15.91 4.28 -22.20
C ILE A 94 -14.93 4.66 -21.10
N ILE A 95 -15.03 5.90 -20.59
CA ILE A 95 -14.36 6.29 -19.34
C ILE A 95 -14.62 5.16 -18.33
N PRO A 96 -13.61 4.57 -17.67
CA PRO A 96 -13.79 3.35 -16.90
C PRO A 96 -14.82 3.62 -15.81
N PHE A 97 -16.03 3.14 -16.06
CA PHE A 97 -17.17 3.41 -15.21
C PHE A 97 -16.98 2.57 -13.97
N VAL A 98 -16.84 3.21 -12.81
CA VAL A 98 -16.83 2.50 -11.53
C VAL A 98 -18.20 1.84 -11.36
N PRO A 99 -18.29 0.50 -11.28
CA PRO A 99 -19.58 -0.16 -11.15
C PRO A 99 -20.33 0.34 -9.90
N THR A 100 -21.62 0.63 -10.06
CA THR A 100 -22.46 1.13 -8.95
C THR A 100 -23.15 0.02 -8.16
N THR A 101 -23.07 -1.23 -8.64
CA THR A 101 -23.74 -2.38 -8.02
C THR A 101 -22.74 -3.51 -7.76
N LEU A 102 -22.95 -4.22 -6.66
CA LEU A 102 -22.11 -5.34 -6.24
C LEU A 102 -22.06 -6.46 -7.28
N LEU A 103 -23.17 -6.75 -7.96
CA LEU A 103 -23.23 -7.81 -8.98
C LEU A 103 -22.32 -7.49 -10.17
N LYS A 104 -22.31 -6.24 -10.62
CA LYS A 104 -21.49 -5.81 -11.76
C LYS A 104 -19.99 -5.88 -11.44
N TRP A 105 -19.61 -5.55 -10.20
CA TRP A 105 -18.24 -5.76 -9.73
C TRP A 105 -17.79 -7.23 -9.80
N ILE A 106 -18.68 -8.15 -9.44
CA ILE A 106 -18.38 -9.60 -9.48
C ILE A 106 -18.30 -10.12 -10.92
N GLU A 107 -19.13 -9.60 -11.81
CA GLU A 107 -19.20 -9.99 -13.23
C GLU A 107 -18.01 -9.48 -14.04
N GLU A 108 -17.66 -8.19 -13.91
CA GLU A 108 -16.58 -7.54 -14.65
C GLU A 108 -15.20 -7.80 -14.05
N GLY A 109 -15.17 -8.23 -12.79
CA GLY A 109 -13.94 -8.47 -12.06
C GLY A 109 -13.40 -7.19 -11.41
N PHE A 110 -12.67 -7.40 -10.33
CA PHE A 110 -12.08 -6.33 -9.54
C PHE A 110 -10.75 -6.77 -8.96
N GLU A 111 -9.90 -5.79 -8.69
CA GLU A 111 -8.69 -5.96 -7.90
C GLU A 111 -8.79 -5.14 -6.62
N CYS A 112 -8.07 -5.56 -5.59
CA CYS A 112 -7.96 -4.82 -4.35
C CYS A 112 -6.59 -4.13 -4.32
N ALA A 113 -6.60 -2.82 -4.15
CA ALA A 113 -5.39 -2.00 -4.10
C ALA A 113 -5.29 -1.24 -2.78
N ASP A 114 -4.08 -1.04 -2.30
CA ASP A 114 -3.77 -0.15 -1.18
C ASP A 114 -3.50 1.26 -1.72
N PHE A 115 -4.50 2.13 -1.60
CA PHE A 115 -4.38 3.53 -2.02
C PHE A 115 -3.29 4.32 -1.27
N GLY A 116 -2.78 3.82 -0.14
CA GLY A 116 -1.71 4.46 0.63
C GLY A 116 -0.31 4.25 0.06
N SER A 117 -0.08 3.15 -0.66
CA SER A 117 1.28 2.72 -1.07
C SER A 117 1.42 2.16 -2.48
N ASP A 118 0.32 1.75 -3.13
CA ASP A 118 0.42 1.15 -4.45
C ASP A 118 0.72 2.19 -5.52
N LEU A 119 1.77 1.93 -6.33
CA LEU A 119 2.26 2.87 -7.33
C LEU A 119 1.25 3.11 -8.46
N THR A 120 0.52 2.07 -8.86
CA THR A 120 -0.45 2.12 -9.96
C THR A 120 -1.85 2.50 -9.50
N SER A 121 -2.08 2.62 -8.18
CA SER A 121 -3.38 2.95 -7.59
C SER A 121 -3.22 3.89 -6.39
N CYS A 122 -2.37 4.90 -6.51
CA CYS A 122 -2.03 5.80 -5.41
C CYS A 122 -3.12 6.86 -5.20
N GLY A 123 -3.86 6.75 -4.09
CA GLY A 123 -4.97 7.65 -3.77
C GLY A 123 -6.24 7.43 -4.60
N GLY A 124 -6.29 6.38 -5.42
CA GLY A 124 -7.41 6.05 -6.30
C GLY A 124 -7.02 4.99 -7.33
N CYS A 125 -7.98 4.52 -8.14
CA CYS A 125 -7.69 3.51 -9.15
C CYS A 125 -7.00 4.09 -10.38
N GLY A 126 -5.75 3.68 -10.66
CA GLY A 126 -5.05 4.10 -11.90
C GLY A 126 -5.71 3.58 -13.17
N SER A 127 -6.37 2.42 -13.09
CA SER A 127 -7.19 1.86 -14.17
C SER A 127 -8.35 2.78 -14.58
N VAL A 128 -8.88 3.57 -13.63
CA VAL A 128 -9.96 4.54 -13.88
C VAL A 128 -9.41 5.90 -14.32
N ASN A 129 -8.33 6.33 -13.67
CA ASN A 129 -7.72 7.61 -13.97
C ASN A 129 -6.20 7.55 -13.77
N VAL A 130 -5.48 7.76 -14.87
CA VAL A 130 -4.01 7.74 -14.93
C VAL A 130 -3.33 8.66 -13.91
N ARG A 131 -4.02 9.68 -13.38
CA ARG A 131 -3.47 10.54 -12.31
C ARG A 131 -3.08 9.78 -11.04
N TYR A 132 -3.69 8.62 -10.80
CA TYR A 132 -3.41 7.78 -9.63
C TYR A 132 -2.34 6.73 -9.92
N ASP A 133 -1.93 6.59 -11.17
CA ASP A 133 -0.77 5.80 -11.55
C ASP A 133 0.48 6.70 -11.52
N CYS A 134 1.25 6.59 -10.43
CA CYS A 134 2.49 7.33 -10.27
C CYS A 134 3.57 6.89 -11.28
N THR A 135 3.45 5.70 -11.88
CA THR A 135 4.41 5.22 -12.89
C THR A 135 4.20 5.90 -14.24
N ALA A 136 3.02 6.46 -14.48
CA ALA A 136 2.67 7.19 -15.70
C ALA A 136 3.20 8.65 -15.72
N VAL A 137 3.88 9.10 -14.67
CA VAL A 137 4.41 10.49 -14.61
C VAL A 137 5.47 10.70 -15.71
N PRO A 138 5.25 11.65 -16.64
CA PRO A 138 6.17 11.86 -17.75
C PRO A 138 7.57 12.26 -17.29
N ASN A 139 8.59 11.63 -17.90
CA ASN A 139 10.01 11.90 -17.66
C ASN A 139 10.50 11.62 -16.23
N ALA A 140 9.66 11.06 -15.36
CA ALA A 140 10.12 10.56 -14.07
C ALA A 140 11.00 9.32 -14.27
N LEU A 141 12.02 9.22 -13.42
CA LEU A 141 12.91 8.05 -13.32
C LEU A 141 12.63 7.28 -12.03
N GLY A 142 12.26 7.97 -10.96
CA GLY A 142 11.97 7.38 -9.66
C GLY A 142 10.78 8.05 -9.01
N VAL A 143 9.80 7.25 -8.62
CA VAL A 143 8.52 7.68 -8.05
C VAL A 143 8.15 6.83 -6.83
N SER A 144 7.30 7.36 -5.97
CA SER A 144 6.68 6.62 -4.86
C SER A 144 5.25 7.08 -4.63
N CYS A 145 4.41 6.19 -4.10
CA CYS A 145 3.17 6.56 -3.44
C CYS A 145 3.43 6.78 -1.96
N VAL A 146 3.04 7.95 -1.43
CA VAL A 146 3.18 8.28 -0.01
C VAL A 146 1.84 8.81 0.47
N GLU A 147 1.17 8.08 1.36
CA GLU A 147 -0.11 8.46 1.96
C GLU A 147 -1.18 8.81 0.90
N GLY A 148 -1.20 8.06 -0.21
CA GLY A 148 -2.13 8.31 -1.32
C GLY A 148 -1.80 9.50 -2.20
N ALA A 149 -0.56 9.98 -2.15
CA ALA A 149 -0.06 10.99 -3.07
C ALA A 149 1.19 10.52 -3.83
N CYS A 150 1.17 10.69 -5.16
CA CYS A 150 2.37 10.52 -5.96
C CYS A 150 3.42 11.57 -5.60
N ARG A 151 4.66 11.11 -5.47
CA ARG A 151 5.87 11.90 -5.25
C ARG A 151 6.95 11.43 -6.21
N VAL A 152 7.60 12.39 -6.87
CA VAL A 152 8.74 12.12 -7.76
C VAL A 152 10.04 12.41 -7.01
N HIS A 153 10.98 11.47 -7.07
CA HIS A 153 12.30 11.60 -6.43
C HIS A 153 13.41 11.95 -7.41
N SER A 154 13.29 11.51 -8.67
CA SER A 154 14.29 11.74 -9.70
C SER A 154 13.67 11.78 -11.09
N CYS A 155 14.25 12.60 -11.96
CA CYS A 155 13.86 12.74 -13.36
C CYS A 155 14.90 12.13 -14.30
N LYS A 156 14.48 11.77 -15.52
CA LYS A 156 15.37 11.32 -16.59
C LYS A 156 16.35 12.45 -16.99
N ALA A 157 17.47 12.09 -17.61
CA ALA A 157 18.45 13.06 -18.10
C ALA A 157 17.80 14.12 -19.02
N GLY A 158 18.17 15.39 -18.84
CA GLY A 158 17.57 16.53 -19.54
C GLY A 158 16.29 17.07 -18.88
N PHE A 159 15.89 16.54 -17.73
CA PHE A 159 14.74 17.01 -16.94
C PHE A 159 15.13 17.21 -15.47
N HIS A 160 14.47 18.16 -14.81
CA HIS A 160 14.58 18.41 -13.37
C HIS A 160 13.21 18.35 -12.69
N LEU A 161 13.23 18.08 -11.39
CA LEU A 161 12.03 18.03 -10.57
C LEU A 161 11.42 19.43 -10.47
N ALA A 162 10.12 19.55 -10.77
CA ALA A 162 9.39 20.79 -10.60
C ALA A 162 9.18 21.13 -9.12
N ALA A 163 8.84 22.38 -8.84
CA ALA A 163 8.63 22.87 -7.47
C ALA A 163 7.48 22.15 -6.74
N ASP A 164 6.55 21.53 -7.48
CA ASP A 164 5.44 20.75 -6.93
C ASP A 164 5.87 19.37 -6.37
N GLY A 165 7.10 18.93 -6.67
CA GLY A 165 7.60 17.59 -6.31
C GLY A 165 6.85 16.43 -6.98
N LYS A 166 6.06 16.71 -8.01
CA LYS A 166 5.13 15.78 -8.67
C LYS A 166 5.39 15.61 -10.15
N THR A 167 6.11 16.54 -10.78
CA THR A 167 6.36 16.51 -12.22
C THR A 167 7.84 16.74 -12.56
N CYS A 168 8.22 16.25 -13.75
CA CYS A 168 9.55 16.47 -14.32
C CYS A 168 9.45 17.42 -15.52
N VAL A 169 10.15 18.55 -15.44
CA VAL A 169 10.18 19.60 -16.47
C VAL A 169 11.54 19.67 -17.13
N ARG A 170 11.60 20.12 -18.39
CA ARG A 170 12.86 20.17 -19.16
C ARG A 170 13.87 21.09 -18.48
N ALA A 171 15.12 20.65 -18.42
CA ALA A 171 16.24 21.48 -17.99
C ALA A 171 16.47 22.61 -19.00
N HIS A 172 16.53 23.85 -18.52
CA HIS A 172 16.89 25.00 -19.33
C HIS A 172 18.40 25.06 -19.58
#